data_AF-A0A7N0ZXW5-F1
#
_entry.id   AF-A0A7N0ZXW5-F1
#
_cell.length_a   1.000
_cell.length_b   1.000
_cell.length_c   1.000
_cell.angle_alpha   90.00
_cell.angle_beta   90.00
_cell.angle_gamma   90.00
#
_symmetry.space_group_name_H-M   'P 1'
#
loop_
_entity.id
_entity.type
_entity.pdbx_description
1 polymer ?
#
loop_
_entity_poly.entity_id
_entity_poly.type
_entity_poly.pdbx_seq_one_letter_code
_entity_poly.pdbx_strand_id
1 'polypeptide(L)'
;MGANTLRFDFLGKDSIKYENQVEVEAAVYKAIGQFQAGKKEDDDLFDELDTSKLNAHLKGLMPGLTAKVFRTYNASITLDEMLHNDTKEGDVTHKIVTYQKANKQVAIICNHQRSVSKSHQAQVERLEAKTEELKALVDELQKDLDRAKKGKPPLKDSDGKRKKNLTPEMLEKKIAQTNAKIQKLELDKDTKEQLKTVALGTSKINYLDPRISVAWCKRHEVPIEKIFNKSLLAKFAWAMDVDPSFRF
;
A
#
# COMPACT_ATOMS: atom_id res chain seq x y z
N MET A 1 -2.54 -35.71 -4.35
CA MET A 1 -3.73 -35.13 -3.69
C MET A 1 -4.10 -33.89 -4.49
N GLY A 2 -5.31 -33.82 -5.04
CA GLY A 2 -5.75 -32.64 -5.79
C GLY A 2 -5.88 -31.45 -4.84
N ALA A 3 -5.49 -30.25 -5.30
CA ALA A 3 -5.61 -29.05 -4.48
C ALA A 3 -7.09 -28.80 -4.14
N ASN A 4 -7.41 -28.70 -2.84
CA ASN A 4 -8.76 -28.39 -2.34
C ASN A 4 -9.00 -26.89 -2.49
N THR A 5 -9.12 -26.42 -3.73
CA THR A 5 -9.19 -24.98 -4.05
C THR A 5 -10.62 -24.55 -4.31
N LEU A 6 -11.09 -23.55 -3.58
CA LEU A 6 -12.37 -22.87 -3.83
C LEU A 6 -12.15 -21.60 -4.62
N ARG A 7 -12.99 -21.38 -5.65
CA ARG A 7 -13.07 -20.12 -6.40
C ARG A 7 -14.28 -19.33 -5.90
N PHE A 8 -14.03 -18.10 -5.49
CA PHE A 8 -15.05 -17.11 -5.16
C PHE A 8 -15.13 -16.08 -6.28
N ASP A 9 -16.34 -15.80 -6.76
CA ASP A 9 -16.62 -14.74 -7.74
C ASP A 9 -18.02 -14.18 -7.45
N PHE A 10 -18.10 -13.05 -6.74
CA PHE A 10 -19.37 -12.40 -6.41
C PHE A 10 -19.22 -10.90 -6.23
N LEU A 11 -20.34 -10.16 -6.27
CA LEU A 11 -20.37 -8.74 -5.95
C LEU A 11 -20.66 -8.55 -4.45
N GLY A 12 -19.75 -7.90 -3.75
CA GLY A 12 -19.91 -7.57 -2.34
C GLY A 12 -20.61 -6.23 -2.12
N LYS A 13 -20.35 -5.62 -0.96
CA LYS A 13 -20.85 -4.29 -0.62
C LYS A 13 -20.43 -3.27 -1.68
N ASP A 14 -21.34 -2.33 -1.99
CA ASP A 14 -21.12 -1.25 -2.98
C ASP A 14 -20.84 -1.80 -4.40
N SER A 15 -21.30 -3.02 -4.68
CA SER A 15 -21.09 -3.77 -5.93
C SER A 15 -19.63 -3.96 -6.31
N ILE A 16 -18.75 -4.02 -5.30
CA ILE A 16 -17.33 -4.29 -5.50
C ILE A 16 -17.12 -5.79 -5.69
N LYS A 17 -16.53 -6.17 -6.84
CA LYS A 17 -16.21 -7.58 -7.13
C LYS A 17 -15.25 -8.15 -6.09
N TYR A 18 -15.55 -9.33 -5.58
CA TYR A 18 -14.64 -10.19 -4.86
C TYR A 18 -14.35 -11.40 -5.74
N GLU A 19 -13.10 -11.51 -6.20
CA GLU A 19 -12.62 -12.65 -6.95
C GLU A 19 -11.36 -13.18 -6.27
N ASN A 20 -11.40 -14.46 -5.86
CA ASN A 20 -10.29 -15.08 -5.17
C ASN A 20 -10.27 -16.60 -5.37
N GLN A 21 -9.08 -17.19 -5.34
CA GLN A 21 -8.89 -18.63 -5.28
C GLN A 21 -8.14 -18.97 -4.00
N VAL A 22 -8.75 -19.80 -3.17
CA VAL A 22 -8.24 -20.12 -1.84
C VAL A 22 -8.17 -21.62 -1.67
N GLU A 23 -6.99 -22.12 -1.34
CA GLU A 23 -6.83 -23.48 -0.86
C GLU A 23 -7.40 -23.57 0.56
N VAL A 24 -8.29 -24.55 0.76
CA VAL A 24 -8.96 -24.76 2.04
C VAL A 24 -8.71 -26.17 2.55
N GLU A 25 -8.99 -26.38 3.83
CA GLU A 25 -8.96 -27.71 4.42
C GLU A 25 -9.94 -28.67 3.73
N ALA A 26 -9.59 -29.95 3.65
CA ALA A 26 -10.41 -30.97 2.98
C ALA A 26 -11.84 -31.05 3.54
N ALA A 27 -12.01 -30.83 4.84
CA ALA A 27 -13.31 -30.81 5.50
C ALA A 27 -14.18 -29.65 5.00
N VAL A 28 -13.59 -28.46 4.81
CA VAL A 28 -14.29 -27.28 4.28
C VAL A 28 -14.68 -27.51 2.83
N TYR A 29 -13.76 -27.98 1.99
CA TYR A 29 -14.05 -28.26 0.58
C TYR A 29 -15.20 -29.27 0.43
N LYS A 30 -15.18 -30.35 1.21
CA LYS A 30 -16.25 -31.35 1.24
C LYS A 30 -17.58 -30.75 1.72
N ALA A 31 -17.57 -29.93 2.77
CA ALA A 31 -18.78 -29.29 3.29
C ALA A 31 -19.41 -28.34 2.26
N ILE A 32 -18.62 -27.51 1.57
CA ILE A 32 -19.13 -26.64 0.49
C ILE A 32 -19.79 -27.45 -0.62
N GLY A 33 -19.16 -28.56 -1.05
CA GLY A 33 -19.76 -29.45 -2.04
C GLY A 33 -21.09 -30.07 -1.58
N GLN A 34 -21.21 -30.39 -0.28
CA GLN A 34 -22.46 -30.86 0.31
C GLN A 34 -23.53 -29.75 0.35
N PHE A 35 -23.15 -28.51 0.67
CA PHE A 35 -24.08 -27.38 0.69
C PHE A 35 -24.59 -26.99 -0.70
N GLN A 36 -23.87 -27.32 -1.77
CA GLN A 36 -24.30 -27.11 -3.15
C GLN A 36 -25.17 -28.25 -3.71
N ALA A 37 -25.10 -29.45 -3.10
CA ALA A 37 -25.76 -30.63 -3.64
C ALA A 37 -27.29 -30.45 -3.67
N GLY A 38 -27.89 -30.59 -4.86
CA GLY A 38 -29.34 -30.46 -5.05
C GLY A 38 -29.87 -29.04 -5.13
N LYS A 39 -29.00 -28.01 -5.10
CA LYS A 39 -29.36 -26.60 -5.23
C LYS A 39 -29.22 -26.08 -6.65
N LYS A 40 -30.00 -25.06 -7.00
CA LYS A 40 -29.88 -24.25 -8.22
C LYS A 40 -28.86 -23.12 -8.03
N GLU A 41 -28.53 -22.41 -9.11
CA GLU A 41 -27.57 -21.31 -9.07
C GLU A 41 -28.03 -20.10 -8.25
N ASP A 42 -29.35 -19.90 -8.13
CA ASP A 42 -29.97 -18.80 -7.40
C ASP A 42 -30.34 -19.14 -5.95
N ASP A 43 -30.18 -20.41 -5.55
CA ASP A 43 -30.44 -20.84 -4.17
C ASP A 43 -29.29 -20.42 -3.24
N ASP A 44 -29.63 -20.03 -2.02
CA ASP A 44 -28.64 -19.66 -1.00
C ASP A 44 -27.71 -20.84 -0.66
N LEU A 45 -26.40 -20.60 -0.70
CA LEU A 45 -25.40 -21.62 -0.33
C LEU A 45 -25.57 -22.08 1.12
N PHE A 46 -25.88 -21.16 2.03
CA PHE A 46 -26.10 -21.42 3.45
C PHE A 46 -27.56 -21.16 3.84
N ASP A 47 -28.47 -21.94 3.29
CA ASP A 47 -29.93 -21.83 3.44
C ASP A 47 -30.44 -22.00 4.88
N GLU A 48 -29.74 -22.79 5.71
CA GLU A 48 -30.10 -22.96 7.11
C GLU A 48 -29.44 -21.92 8.06
N LEU A 49 -28.57 -21.06 7.56
CA LEU A 49 -27.79 -20.09 8.34
C LEU A 49 -28.18 -18.65 8.00
N ASP A 50 -28.29 -17.81 9.02
CA ASP A 50 -28.43 -16.37 8.85
C ASP A 50 -27.50 -15.61 9.79
N THR A 51 -27.41 -14.30 9.58
CA THR A 51 -26.52 -13.43 10.38
C THR A 51 -26.92 -13.35 11.85
N SER A 52 -28.19 -13.56 12.20
CA SER A 52 -28.67 -13.55 13.58
C SER A 52 -28.21 -14.82 14.31
N LYS A 53 -28.39 -15.99 13.70
CA LYS A 53 -27.91 -17.28 14.23
C LYS A 53 -26.40 -17.26 14.42
N LEU A 54 -25.65 -16.77 13.42
CA LEU A 54 -24.20 -16.67 13.51
C LEU A 54 -23.76 -15.75 14.66
N ASN A 55 -24.31 -14.55 14.76
CA ASN A 55 -23.92 -13.62 15.83
C ASN A 55 -24.38 -14.09 17.22
N ALA A 56 -25.51 -14.81 17.33
CA ALA A 56 -25.93 -15.43 18.58
C ALA A 56 -24.93 -16.49 19.05
N HIS A 57 -24.46 -17.34 18.13
CA HIS A 57 -23.41 -18.31 18.42
C HIS A 57 -22.11 -17.61 18.86
N LEU A 58 -21.65 -16.61 18.11
CA LEU A 58 -20.44 -15.84 18.43
C LEU A 58 -20.51 -15.17 19.80
N LYS A 59 -21.66 -14.57 20.15
CA LYS A 59 -21.88 -13.95 21.47
C LYS A 59 -21.82 -14.97 22.61
N GLY A 60 -22.25 -16.22 22.35
CA GLY A 60 -22.12 -17.33 23.30
C GLY A 60 -20.66 -17.73 23.54
N LEU A 61 -19.77 -17.54 22.56
CA LEU A 61 -18.33 -17.80 22.70
C LEU A 61 -17.60 -16.66 23.42
N MET A 62 -17.92 -15.41 23.10
CA MET A 62 -17.36 -14.23 23.76
C MET A 62 -18.38 -13.07 23.78
N PRO A 63 -18.67 -12.49 24.96
CA PRO A 63 -19.56 -11.33 25.05
C PRO A 63 -19.10 -10.18 24.13
N GLY A 64 -20.02 -9.70 23.29
CA GLY A 64 -19.76 -8.61 22.34
C GLY A 64 -19.11 -9.04 21.01
N LEU A 65 -18.76 -10.31 20.83
CA LEU A 65 -18.23 -10.82 19.58
C LEU A 65 -19.31 -10.87 18.49
N THR A 66 -18.96 -10.34 17.31
CA THR A 66 -19.80 -10.38 16.10
C THR A 66 -18.91 -10.62 14.88
N ALA A 67 -19.50 -10.99 13.74
CA ALA A 67 -18.77 -11.20 12.49
C ALA A 67 -17.92 -9.96 12.07
N LYS A 68 -18.38 -8.74 12.39
CA LYS A 68 -17.64 -7.49 12.09
C LYS A 68 -16.34 -7.37 12.89
N VAL A 69 -16.29 -7.91 14.11
CA VAL A 69 -15.11 -7.84 14.99
C VAL A 69 -13.94 -8.57 14.35
N PHE A 70 -14.16 -9.71 13.70
CA PHE A 70 -13.11 -10.46 12.98
C PHE A 70 -12.42 -9.61 11.90
N ARG A 71 -13.16 -8.79 11.15
CA ARG A 71 -12.55 -7.87 10.17
C ARG A 71 -11.64 -6.85 10.82
N THR A 72 -12.04 -6.32 11.97
CA THR A 72 -11.26 -5.32 12.72
C THR A 72 -10.02 -5.94 13.35
N TYR A 73 -10.16 -7.14 13.92
CA TYR A 73 -9.08 -7.94 14.45
C TYR A 73 -8.05 -8.27 13.37
N ASN A 74 -8.46 -8.92 12.27
CA ASN A 74 -7.56 -9.32 11.19
C ASN A 74 -6.82 -8.13 10.59
N ALA A 75 -7.51 -7.00 10.38
CA ALA A 75 -6.90 -5.77 9.90
C ALA A 75 -5.86 -5.21 10.88
N SER A 76 -6.21 -5.13 12.16
CA SER A 76 -5.34 -4.55 13.18
C SER A 76 -4.12 -5.42 13.47
N ILE A 77 -4.30 -6.74 13.63
CA ILE A 77 -3.18 -7.65 13.89
C ILE A 77 -2.22 -7.72 12.69
N THR A 78 -2.76 -7.73 11.45
CA THR A 78 -1.92 -7.71 10.24
C THR A 78 -1.08 -6.44 10.17
N LEU A 79 -1.65 -5.27 10.48
CA LEU A 79 -0.89 -4.02 10.52
C LEU A 79 0.22 -4.10 11.57
N ASP A 80 -0.12 -4.51 12.79
CA ASP A 80 0.81 -4.55 13.92
C ASP A 80 1.98 -5.51 13.66
N GLU A 81 1.70 -6.73 13.21
CA GLU A 81 2.71 -7.74 12.89
C GLU A 81 3.62 -7.30 11.73
N MET A 82 3.04 -6.78 10.65
CA MET A 82 3.84 -6.31 9.52
C MET A 82 4.73 -5.13 9.91
N LEU A 83 4.21 -4.17 10.67
CA LEU A 83 5.02 -3.05 11.14
C LEU A 83 6.12 -3.53 12.09
N HIS A 84 5.84 -4.49 12.96
CA HIS A 84 6.83 -5.05 13.87
C HIS A 84 7.95 -5.80 13.13
N ASN A 85 7.61 -6.60 12.12
CA ASN A 85 8.56 -7.46 11.43
C ASN A 85 9.33 -6.74 10.31
N ASP A 86 8.69 -5.81 9.59
CA ASP A 86 9.25 -5.19 8.38
C ASP A 86 9.91 -3.83 8.66
N THR A 87 9.68 -3.19 9.81
CA THR A 87 10.27 -1.88 10.09
C THR A 87 11.74 -2.02 10.44
N LYS A 88 12.60 -1.45 9.61
CA LYS A 88 14.05 -1.37 9.82
C LYS A 88 14.45 0.03 10.27
N GLU A 89 15.62 0.13 10.90
CA GLU A 89 16.26 1.43 11.10
C GLU A 89 16.57 2.10 9.76
N GLY A 90 16.54 3.42 9.76
CA GLY A 90 16.68 4.20 8.53
C GLY A 90 15.97 5.54 8.63
N ASP A 91 15.99 6.27 7.51
CA ASP A 91 15.32 7.55 7.43
C ASP A 91 13.79 7.42 7.52
N VAL A 92 13.15 8.53 7.86
CA VAL A 92 11.69 8.63 7.98
C VAL A 92 10.98 8.23 6.68
N THR A 93 11.60 8.45 5.52
CA THR A 93 11.01 8.12 4.21
C THR A 93 10.85 6.62 4.04
N HIS A 94 11.89 5.85 4.36
CA HIS A 94 11.87 4.39 4.30
C HIS A 94 10.84 3.81 5.28
N LYS A 95 10.79 4.34 6.51
CA LYS A 95 9.81 3.93 7.52
C LYS A 95 8.37 4.17 7.04
N ILE A 96 8.09 5.31 6.39
CA ILE A 96 6.78 5.59 5.79
C ILE A 96 6.44 4.59 4.68
N VAL A 97 7.40 4.21 3.84
CA VAL A 97 7.17 3.20 2.79
C VAL A 97 6.76 1.85 3.40
N THR A 98 7.43 1.41 4.48
CA THR A 98 7.03 0.21 5.22
C THR A 98 5.60 0.31 5.74
N TYR A 99 5.22 1.44 6.32
CA TYR A 99 3.85 1.66 6.78
C TYR A 99 2.83 1.59 5.64
N GLN A 100 3.12 2.19 4.49
CA GLN A 100 2.22 2.15 3.34
C GLN A 100 2.07 0.72 2.79
N LYS A 101 3.15 -0.07 2.78
CA LYS A 101 3.12 -1.49 2.41
C LYS A 101 2.21 -2.29 3.36
N ALA A 102 2.36 -2.09 4.67
CA ALA A 102 1.52 -2.76 5.67
C ALA A 102 0.05 -2.38 5.52
N ASN A 103 -0.26 -1.08 5.37
CA ASN A 103 -1.64 -0.63 5.16
C ASN A 103 -2.24 -1.12 3.82
N LYS A 104 -1.42 -1.27 2.77
CA LYS A 104 -1.85 -1.88 1.51
C LYS A 104 -2.26 -3.32 1.70
N GLN A 105 -1.50 -4.11 2.46
CA GLN A 105 -1.85 -5.50 2.75
C GLN A 105 -3.16 -5.59 3.53
N VAL A 106 -3.37 -4.70 4.50
CA VAL A 106 -4.64 -4.60 5.24
C VAL A 106 -5.81 -4.31 4.29
N ALA A 107 -5.64 -3.37 3.35
CA ALA A 107 -6.67 -3.04 2.39
C ALA A 107 -6.99 -4.23 1.46
N ILE A 108 -5.99 -5.02 1.07
CA ILE A 108 -6.16 -6.25 0.27
C ILE A 108 -6.99 -7.29 1.04
N ILE A 109 -6.62 -7.62 2.28
CA ILE A 109 -7.34 -8.63 3.08
C ILE A 109 -8.79 -8.21 3.38
N CYS A 110 -9.03 -6.90 3.43
CA CYS A 110 -10.36 -6.33 3.65
C CYS A 110 -11.20 -6.19 2.37
N ASN A 111 -10.65 -6.54 1.21
CA ASN A 111 -11.19 -6.28 -0.12
C ASN A 111 -11.58 -4.81 -0.35
N HIS A 112 -10.79 -3.86 0.15
CA HIS A 112 -11.00 -2.43 -0.08
C HIS A 112 -10.48 -2.05 -1.47
N GLN A 113 -11.23 -2.44 -2.48
CA GLN A 113 -10.93 -2.09 -3.87
C GLN A 113 -11.58 -0.77 -4.27
N ARG A 114 -11.02 -0.14 -5.30
CA ARG A 114 -11.61 1.00 -6.01
C ARG A 114 -11.37 0.85 -7.51
N SER A 115 -12.21 1.50 -8.29
CA SER A 115 -11.92 1.69 -9.72
C SER A 115 -10.69 2.57 -9.90
N VAL A 116 -9.98 2.34 -11.01
CA VAL A 116 -8.84 3.18 -11.39
C VAL A 116 -9.36 4.60 -11.66
N SER A 117 -8.72 5.60 -11.05
CA SER A 117 -9.10 7.01 -11.26
C SER A 117 -8.98 7.38 -12.74
N LYS A 118 -9.92 8.19 -13.25
CA LYS A 118 -9.85 8.75 -14.62
C LYS A 118 -8.56 9.54 -14.88
N SER A 119 -7.98 10.13 -13.84
CA SER A 119 -6.71 10.88 -13.91
C SER A 119 -5.46 10.02 -13.73
N HIS A 120 -5.61 8.72 -13.45
CA HIS A 120 -4.47 7.84 -13.14
C HIS A 120 -3.46 7.80 -14.28
N GLN A 121 -3.94 7.51 -15.50
CA GLN A 121 -3.10 7.41 -16.70
C GLN A 121 -2.31 8.70 -16.95
N ALA A 122 -3.00 9.84 -16.98
CA ALA A 122 -2.36 11.14 -17.15
C ALA A 122 -1.33 11.47 -16.06
N GLN A 123 -1.53 11.00 -14.83
CA GLN A 123 -0.56 11.19 -13.75
C GLN A 123 0.67 10.29 -13.90
N VAL A 124 0.50 9.05 -14.35
CA VAL A 124 1.61 8.11 -14.63
C VAL A 124 2.44 8.63 -15.81
N GLU A 125 1.80 9.03 -16.90
CA GLU A 125 2.48 9.60 -18.09
C GLU A 125 3.28 10.84 -17.72
N ARG A 126 2.77 11.69 -16.82
CA ARG A 126 3.49 12.88 -16.36
C ARG A 126 4.73 12.55 -15.53
N LEU A 127 4.68 11.48 -14.74
CA LEU A 127 5.85 10.98 -14.00
C LEU A 127 6.87 10.38 -14.97
N GLU A 128 6.42 9.58 -15.94
CA GLU A 128 7.27 8.98 -16.98
C GLU A 128 7.97 10.05 -17.82
N ALA A 129 7.23 11.02 -18.36
CA ALA A 129 7.79 12.11 -19.14
C ALA A 129 8.85 12.87 -18.34
N LYS A 130 8.60 13.11 -17.04
CA LYS A 130 9.56 13.80 -16.19
C LYS A 130 10.82 12.97 -15.92
N THR A 131 10.66 11.67 -15.74
CA THR A 131 11.78 10.73 -15.59
C THR A 131 12.65 10.71 -16.83
N GLU A 132 12.05 10.65 -18.03
CA GLU A 132 12.80 10.64 -19.29
C GLU A 132 13.52 11.98 -19.55
N GLU A 133 12.91 13.12 -19.22
CA GLU A 133 13.60 14.42 -19.25
C GLU A 133 14.86 14.44 -18.37
N LEU A 134 14.79 13.85 -17.17
CA LEU A 134 15.93 13.80 -16.24
C LEU A 134 17.00 12.81 -16.71
N LYS A 135 16.62 11.68 -17.32
CA LYS A 135 17.57 10.73 -17.93
C LYS A 135 18.35 11.38 -19.07
N ALA A 136 17.66 12.08 -19.96
CA ALA A 136 18.31 12.86 -21.03
C ALA A 136 19.27 13.92 -20.48
N LEU A 137 18.91 14.58 -19.37
CA LEU A 137 19.80 15.52 -18.68
C LEU A 137 21.05 14.83 -18.11
N VAL A 138 20.91 13.63 -17.54
CA VAL A 138 22.05 12.84 -17.05
C VAL A 138 23.00 12.48 -18.19
N ASP A 139 22.47 12.04 -19.32
CA ASP A 139 23.28 11.71 -20.50
C ASP A 139 24.09 12.93 -20.99
N GLU A 140 23.48 14.11 -21.02
CA GLU A 140 24.16 15.36 -21.36
C GLU A 140 25.24 15.74 -20.35
N LEU A 141 24.94 15.61 -19.04
CA LEU A 141 25.93 15.88 -17.99
C LEU A 141 27.10 14.89 -18.03
N GLN A 142 26.85 13.63 -18.39
CA GLN A 142 27.89 12.60 -18.53
C GLN A 142 28.81 12.93 -19.70
N LYS A 143 28.27 13.36 -20.85
CA LYS A 143 29.09 13.84 -21.98
C LYS A 143 29.94 15.06 -21.60
N ASP A 144 29.36 16.02 -20.87
CA ASP A 144 30.09 17.20 -20.41
C ASP A 144 31.19 16.82 -19.39
N LEU A 145 30.94 15.82 -18.52
CA LEU A 145 31.94 15.29 -17.58
C LEU A 145 33.12 14.65 -18.31
N ASP A 146 32.86 13.82 -19.31
CA ASP A 146 33.90 13.16 -20.10
C ASP A 146 34.78 14.18 -20.86
N ARG A 147 34.17 15.28 -21.31
CA ARG A 147 34.90 16.38 -21.96
C ARG A 147 35.72 17.18 -20.96
N ALA A 148 35.16 17.51 -19.80
CA ALA A 148 35.87 18.21 -18.74
C ALA A 148 37.09 17.42 -18.24
N LYS A 149 36.97 16.09 -18.07
CA LYS A 149 38.09 15.19 -17.74
C LYS A 149 39.20 15.18 -18.80
N LYS A 150 38.86 15.47 -20.06
CA LYS A 150 39.80 15.60 -21.19
C LYS A 150 40.28 17.04 -21.42
N GLY A 151 39.96 17.98 -20.53
CA GLY A 151 40.31 19.41 -20.69
C GLY A 151 39.57 20.13 -21.82
N LYS A 152 38.48 19.55 -22.34
CA LYS A 152 37.68 20.11 -23.44
C LYS A 152 36.48 20.89 -22.88
N PRO A 153 36.09 22.03 -23.50
CA PRO A 153 34.90 22.77 -23.09
C PRO A 153 33.62 21.97 -23.38
N PRO A 154 32.51 22.22 -22.64
CA PRO A 154 31.22 21.55 -22.84
C PRO A 154 30.65 21.86 -24.22
N LEU A 155 29.73 21.01 -24.65
CA LEU A 155 29.00 21.23 -25.90
C LEU A 155 28.07 22.45 -25.76
N LYS A 156 27.68 23.04 -26.89
CA LYS A 156 26.62 24.05 -26.91
C LYS A 156 25.30 23.40 -26.51
N ASP A 157 24.41 24.16 -25.89
CA ASP A 157 23.05 23.71 -25.63
C ASP A 157 22.21 23.65 -26.92
N SER A 158 20.96 23.21 -26.79
CA SER A 158 19.99 23.14 -27.88
C SER A 158 19.72 24.48 -28.56
N ASP A 159 19.96 25.59 -27.86
CA ASP A 159 19.84 26.96 -28.36
C ASP A 159 21.14 27.50 -28.96
N GLY A 160 22.19 26.67 -29.05
CA GLY A 160 23.49 27.03 -29.60
C GLY A 160 24.35 27.91 -28.68
N LYS A 161 23.94 28.14 -27.43
CA LYS A 161 24.69 28.92 -26.44
C LYS A 161 25.75 28.05 -25.77
N ARG A 162 26.87 28.68 -25.39
CA ARG A 162 27.93 27.99 -24.65
C ARG A 162 27.45 27.68 -23.24
N LYS A 163 27.40 26.39 -22.89
CA LYS A 163 27.19 25.94 -21.52
C LYS A 163 28.32 26.47 -20.62
N LYS A 164 27.99 26.76 -19.35
CA LYS A 164 28.98 27.19 -18.35
C LYS A 164 30.02 26.07 -18.16
N ASN A 165 31.30 26.43 -18.16
CA ASN A 165 32.38 25.51 -17.80
C ASN A 165 32.23 25.13 -16.31
N LEU A 166 31.94 23.86 -16.04
CA LEU A 166 31.86 23.30 -14.69
C LEU A 166 33.05 22.37 -14.47
N THR A 167 33.53 22.30 -13.23
CA THR A 167 34.57 21.33 -12.87
C THR A 167 34.00 19.91 -12.93
N PRO A 168 34.84 18.87 -13.15
CA PRO A 168 34.41 17.49 -13.10
C PRO A 168 33.64 17.14 -11.82
N GLU A 169 34.13 17.62 -10.67
CA GLU A 169 33.49 17.41 -9.35
C GLU A 169 32.07 18.00 -9.28
N MET A 170 31.85 19.20 -9.83
CA MET A 170 30.52 19.81 -9.88
C MET A 170 29.55 19.04 -10.79
N LEU A 171 30.06 18.47 -11.89
CA LEU A 171 29.27 17.66 -12.82
C LEU A 171 28.89 16.32 -12.19
N GLU A 172 29.84 15.63 -11.54
CA GLU A 172 29.59 14.40 -10.79
C GLU A 172 28.54 14.60 -9.69
N LYS A 173 28.64 15.70 -8.93
CA LYS A 173 27.64 16.07 -7.92
C LYS A 173 26.25 16.29 -8.53
N LYS A 174 26.15 16.96 -9.68
CA LYS A 174 24.87 17.18 -10.38
C LYS A 174 24.27 15.89 -10.91
N ILE A 175 25.09 14.99 -11.46
CA ILE A 175 24.67 13.66 -11.93
C ILE A 175 24.10 12.87 -10.76
N ALA A 176 24.82 12.79 -9.63
CA ALA A 176 24.36 12.08 -8.43
C ALA A 176 23.03 12.63 -7.91
N GLN A 177 22.88 13.96 -7.83
CA GLN A 177 21.61 14.59 -7.43
C GLN A 177 20.47 14.32 -8.41
N THR A 178 20.75 14.27 -9.71
CA THR A 178 19.72 14.00 -10.73
C THR A 178 19.29 12.54 -10.70
N ASN A 179 20.23 11.60 -10.54
CA ASN A 179 19.96 10.18 -10.37
C ASN A 179 19.10 9.91 -9.12
N ALA A 180 19.37 10.58 -7.99
CA ALA A 180 18.53 10.46 -6.80
C ALA A 180 17.08 10.93 -7.05
N LYS A 181 16.88 11.97 -7.88
CA LYS A 181 15.54 12.42 -8.28
C LYS A 181 14.84 11.42 -9.20
N ILE A 182 15.57 10.81 -10.13
CA ILE A 182 15.06 9.77 -11.03
C ILE A 182 14.55 8.58 -10.19
N GLN A 183 15.38 8.06 -9.29
CA GLN A 183 15.00 6.95 -8.41
C GLN A 183 13.73 7.25 -7.60
N LYS A 184 13.60 8.49 -7.10
CA LYS A 184 12.38 8.92 -6.39
C LYS A 184 11.15 8.91 -7.30
N LEU A 185 11.25 9.44 -8.53
CA LEU A 185 10.12 9.47 -9.46
C LEU A 185 9.69 8.08 -9.91
N GLU A 186 10.65 7.18 -10.11
CA GLU A 186 10.39 5.77 -10.44
C GLU A 186 9.67 5.08 -9.29
N LEU A 187 10.12 5.28 -8.04
CA LEU A 187 9.44 4.75 -6.85
C LEU A 187 8.01 5.31 -6.69
N ASP A 188 7.82 6.61 -6.92
CA ASP A 188 6.50 7.26 -6.84
C ASP A 188 5.55 6.71 -7.91
N LYS A 189 6.05 6.46 -9.13
CA LYS A 189 5.30 5.83 -10.23
C LYS A 189 4.89 4.41 -9.86
N ASP A 190 5.83 3.58 -9.43
CA ASP A 190 5.57 2.20 -9.04
C ASP A 190 4.56 2.12 -7.91
N THR A 191 4.71 2.97 -6.89
CA THR A 191 3.77 3.07 -5.78
C THR A 191 2.37 3.44 -6.27
N LYS A 192 2.27 4.43 -7.16
CA LYS A 192 0.97 4.84 -7.72
C LYS A 192 0.32 3.71 -8.50
N GLU A 193 1.07 3.00 -9.33
CA GLU A 193 0.58 1.88 -10.13
C GLU A 193 0.09 0.73 -9.25
N GLN A 194 0.87 0.39 -8.23
CA GLN A 194 0.53 -0.64 -7.25
C GLN A 194 -0.71 -0.34 -6.40
N LEU A 195 -1.08 0.93 -6.25
CA LEU A 195 -2.20 1.40 -5.43
C LEU A 195 -3.40 1.84 -6.28
N LYS A 196 -3.37 1.65 -7.61
CA LYS A 196 -4.40 2.17 -8.51
C LYS A 196 -5.79 1.60 -8.22
N THR A 197 -5.86 0.33 -7.80
CA THR A 197 -7.11 -0.39 -7.49
C THR A 197 -7.41 -0.53 -6.00
N VAL A 198 -6.61 0.06 -5.11
CA VAL A 198 -6.73 -0.16 -3.65
C VAL A 198 -7.12 1.12 -2.92
N ALA A 199 -8.11 1.04 -2.03
CA ALA A 199 -8.63 2.16 -1.24
C ALA A 199 -8.05 2.18 0.19
N LEU A 200 -6.83 2.69 0.33
CA LEU A 200 -6.08 2.73 1.60
C LEU A 200 -6.71 3.56 2.74
N GLY A 201 -7.62 4.48 2.41
CA GLY A 201 -8.28 5.32 3.42
C GLY A 201 -9.29 4.57 4.26
N THR A 202 -10.00 3.61 3.65
CA THR A 202 -11.11 2.90 4.28
C THR A 202 -10.62 2.03 5.45
N SER A 203 -9.53 1.29 5.26
CA SER A 203 -8.87 0.50 6.30
C SER A 203 -8.45 1.39 7.47
N LYS A 204 -7.75 2.48 7.16
CA LYS A 204 -7.19 3.41 8.14
C LYS A 204 -8.21 4.12 9.04
N ILE A 205 -9.39 4.41 8.51
CA ILE A 205 -10.41 5.17 9.24
C ILE A 205 -11.26 4.26 10.15
N ASN A 206 -11.51 3.01 9.74
CA ASN A 206 -12.61 2.21 10.28
C ASN A 206 -12.22 0.80 10.78
N TYR A 207 -11.07 0.27 10.38
CA TYR A 207 -10.72 -1.13 10.64
C TYR A 207 -9.40 -1.31 11.38
N LEU A 208 -8.61 -0.25 11.50
CA LEU A 208 -7.34 -0.25 12.20
C LEU A 208 -7.49 0.40 13.58
N ASP A 209 -6.96 -0.25 14.61
CA ASP A 209 -6.74 0.41 15.90
C ASP A 209 -5.68 1.52 15.73
N PRO A 210 -6.05 2.81 15.91
CA PRO A 210 -5.12 3.92 15.70
C PRO A 210 -3.92 3.87 16.65
N ARG A 211 -4.05 3.22 17.81
CA ARG A 211 -2.97 3.07 18.80
C ARG A 211 -1.76 2.33 18.24
N ILE A 212 -1.97 1.37 17.34
CA ILE A 212 -0.89 0.65 16.65
C ILE A 212 -0.02 1.66 15.89
N SER A 213 -0.66 2.54 15.12
CA SER A 213 0.02 3.55 14.31
C SER A 213 0.71 4.61 15.16
N VAL A 214 0.07 5.05 16.25
CA VAL A 214 0.64 6.02 17.18
C VAL A 214 1.86 5.43 17.90
N ALA A 215 1.74 4.23 18.46
CA ALA A 215 2.83 3.55 19.15
C ALA A 215 4.01 3.31 18.21
N TRP A 216 3.75 2.87 16.97
CA TRP A 216 4.77 2.74 15.93
C TRP A 216 5.47 4.07 15.59
N CYS A 217 4.71 5.16 15.44
CA CYS A 217 5.29 6.48 15.19
C CYS A 217 6.20 6.93 16.33
N LYS A 218 5.81 6.70 17.58
CA LYS A 218 6.62 7.00 18.77
C LYS A 218 7.90 6.16 18.79
N ARG A 219 7.80 4.85 18.56
CA ARG A 219 8.95 3.92 18.57
C ARG A 219 10.02 4.26 17.53
N HIS A 220 9.60 4.69 16.35
CA HIS A 220 10.49 4.87 15.20
C HIS A 220 10.74 6.34 14.84
N GLU A 221 10.34 7.27 15.72
CA GLU A 221 10.52 8.72 15.56
C GLU A 221 9.94 9.27 14.24
N VAL A 222 8.79 8.72 13.84
CA VAL A 222 8.07 9.18 12.64
C VAL A 222 7.03 10.23 13.06
N PRO A 223 7.05 11.46 12.48
CA PRO A 223 6.04 12.47 12.77
C PRO A 223 4.64 11.95 12.42
N ILE A 224 3.71 11.99 13.37
CA ILE A 224 2.38 11.40 13.21
C ILE A 224 1.59 12.04 12.05
N GLU A 225 1.88 13.29 11.69
CA GLU A 225 1.29 14.04 10.58
C GLU A 225 1.64 13.44 9.21
N LYS A 226 2.71 12.63 9.14
CA LYS A 226 3.06 11.87 7.93
C LYS A 226 2.15 10.65 7.74
N ILE A 227 1.52 10.19 8.81
CA ILE A 227 0.61 9.04 8.81
C ILE A 227 -0.84 9.55 8.82
N PHE A 228 -1.23 10.36 9.80
CA PHE A 228 -2.58 10.89 9.94
C PHE A 228 -2.67 12.34 9.45
N ASN A 229 -3.64 12.60 8.58
CA ASN A 229 -4.01 13.98 8.23
C ASN A 229 -4.73 14.66 9.41
N LYS A 230 -4.96 15.98 9.32
CA LYS A 230 -5.62 16.76 10.38
C LYS A 230 -6.96 16.18 10.86
N SER A 231 -7.76 15.66 9.93
CA SER A 231 -9.07 15.05 10.25
C SER A 231 -8.91 13.76 11.07
N LEU A 232 -7.96 12.90 10.69
CA LEU A 232 -7.66 11.67 11.41
C LEU A 232 -7.04 11.94 12.77
N LEU A 233 -6.17 12.95 12.90
CA LEU A 233 -5.60 13.36 14.18
C LEU A 233 -6.71 13.80 15.15
N ALA A 234 -7.67 14.61 14.68
CA ALA A 234 -8.81 15.00 15.49
C ALA A 234 -9.69 13.80 15.89
N LYS A 235 -9.98 12.89 14.96
CA LYS A 235 -10.78 11.68 15.22
C LYS A 235 -10.12 10.75 16.24
N PHE A 236 -8.80 10.61 16.18
CA PHE A 236 -8.03 9.68 16.98
C PHE A 236 -7.26 10.34 18.12
N ALA A 237 -7.67 11.53 18.56
CA ALA A 237 -7.04 12.24 19.66
C ALA A 237 -6.91 11.36 20.93
N TRP A 238 -7.92 10.53 21.21
CA TRP A 238 -7.94 9.59 22.33
C TRP A 238 -6.83 8.52 22.29
N ALA A 239 -6.25 8.25 21.12
CA ALA A 239 -5.20 7.24 20.94
C ALA A 239 -3.79 7.84 21.05
N MET A 240 -3.65 9.16 21.10
CA MET A 240 -2.35 9.84 21.01
C MET A 240 -1.46 9.60 22.25
N ASP A 241 -2.07 9.35 23.40
CA ASP A 241 -1.36 9.13 24.66
C ASP A 241 -0.90 7.68 24.88
N VAL A 242 -1.12 6.78 23.91
CA VAL A 242 -0.74 5.37 24.05
C VAL A 242 0.77 5.19 24.26
N ASP A 243 1.14 4.22 25.10
CA ASP A 243 2.52 3.84 25.34
C ASP A 243 3.23 3.37 24.05
N PRO A 244 4.48 3.79 23.79
CA PRO A 244 5.26 3.28 22.66
C PRO A 244 5.41 1.76 22.63
N SER A 245 5.30 1.05 23.75
CA SER A 245 5.40 -0.42 23.81
C SER A 245 4.11 -1.13 23.37
N PHE A 246 3.02 -0.40 23.11
CA PHE A 246 1.73 -1.01 22.75
C PHE A 246 1.84 -1.89 21.49
N ARG A 247 1.26 -3.09 21.61
CA ARG A 247 1.03 -4.09 20.57
C ARG A 247 -0.43 -4.54 20.68
N PHE A 248 -1.06 -4.84 19.55
CA PHE A 248 -2.48 -5.20 19.49
C PHE A 248 -2.74 -6.64 19.92
#